data_AF-A0A7G1IL02-F1
#
_entry.id   AF-A0A7G1IL02-F1
#
_cell.length_a   1.000
_cell.length_b   1.000
_cell.length_c   1.000
_cell.angle_alpha   90.00
_cell.angle_beta   90.00
_cell.angle_gamma   90.00
#
_symmetry.space_group_name_H-M   'P 1'
#
loop_
_entity.id
_entity.type
_entity.pdbx_description
1 polymer ?
#
loop_
_entity_poly.entity_id
_entity_poly.type
_entity_poly.pdbx_seq_one_letter_code
_entity_poly.pdbx_strand_id
1 'polypeptide(L)'
;MRDHMLEPSDSTERVRDIIAHFDDLTKAHDAVKRAREQLEALEPVVATTAKYDDAQTQRDARERERSAVRLFIAELRSNLLAGEISQLETEGAALWREQDSAKARQQMLTRERESLIEERAKAGGDRIGELERLAREARDQAETRRRARTLFDVAVATAGLGEIAGSAEFAALSALVSTERPRLAAEKRDLDTACADAIGREKELQRKCDHIAQELTSLQQRTSNLPVEQVEVRAELCAALGLTPDDLPYAGELLDVFDEHAQWRGAAERVLRGFALSLLVPPQHYDAVAGWVNGRRLTFHGSGGKVTGAKLVYERVARQRVRLQRSEHDGLLLADCIDVKDGQFREYLINELTKRADFRCAASLEEFGSQRRAVTREGQVRSGERHEKDDRYRIDDPRRWVLGWANERKIAALRAELAELEAERDATACEQARLSGLREALQERLDALLRRGIPRLGRHRR
;
A
#
# COMPACT_ATOMS: atom_id res chain seq x y z
N MET A 1 121.50 -0.50 -123.19
CA MET A 1 122.80 0.07 -122.77
C MET A 1 122.61 1.59 -122.81
N ARG A 2 122.69 2.35 -121.70
CA ARG A 2 123.81 2.70 -120.78
C ARG A 2 124.73 3.83 -121.32
N ASP A 3 124.71 5.03 -120.71
CA ASP A 3 125.86 5.76 -120.07
C ASP A 3 125.67 7.30 -119.76
N HIS A 4 126.26 7.80 -118.63
CA HIS A 4 126.60 9.21 -118.16
C HIS A 4 125.52 10.36 -118.04
N MET A 5 125.69 11.59 -117.43
CA MET A 5 126.80 12.32 -116.73
C MET A 5 126.41 13.24 -115.48
N LEU A 6 126.70 14.58 -115.42
CA LEU A 6 126.72 15.50 -114.22
C LEU A 6 126.32 17.02 -114.46
N GLU A 7 126.17 17.85 -113.38
CA GLU A 7 126.34 19.35 -113.19
C GLU A 7 125.13 20.41 -113.11
N PRO A 8 125.25 21.75 -112.75
CA PRO A 8 125.22 22.41 -111.38
C PRO A 8 124.34 23.75 -111.18
N SER A 9 124.67 24.71 -110.25
CA SER A 9 123.80 25.80 -109.64
C SER A 9 124.38 27.25 -109.43
N ASP A 10 123.58 28.32 -109.14
CA ASP A 10 124.02 29.73 -108.77
C ASP A 10 123.03 30.55 -107.84
N SER A 11 123.36 31.77 -107.32
CA SER A 11 122.68 32.45 -106.17
C SER A 11 122.53 34.00 -106.08
N THR A 12 123.17 34.85 -106.91
CA THR A 12 123.38 36.30 -106.56
C THR A 12 122.19 37.27 -106.77
N GLU A 13 121.26 36.96 -107.67
CA GLU A 13 120.24 37.88 -108.18
C GLU A 13 119.22 38.36 -107.12
N ARG A 14 118.95 37.49 -106.13
CA ARG A 14 117.85 37.61 -105.15
C ARG A 14 117.93 38.80 -104.19
N VAL A 15 119.06 39.53 -104.13
CA VAL A 15 119.23 40.65 -103.18
C VAL A 15 118.76 41.99 -103.77
N ARG A 16 118.84 42.20 -105.09
CA ARG A 16 118.60 43.53 -105.69
C ARG A 16 117.10 43.84 -105.79
N ASP A 17 116.28 42.83 -106.09
CA ASP A 17 114.81 42.94 -106.13
C ASP A 17 114.20 43.36 -104.79
N ILE A 18 114.89 43.11 -103.66
CA ILE A 18 114.39 43.41 -102.31
C ILE A 18 114.27 44.93 -102.08
N ILE A 19 115.14 45.75 -102.67
CA ILE A 19 115.20 47.19 -102.38
C ILE A 19 114.20 47.98 -103.23
N ALA A 20 114.13 47.74 -104.55
CA ALA A 20 113.22 48.45 -105.44
C ALA A 20 111.75 48.24 -105.04
N HIS A 21 111.44 47.05 -104.51
CA HIS A 21 110.13 46.72 -103.98
C HIS A 21 109.65 47.65 -102.86
N PHE A 22 110.57 48.25 -102.09
CA PHE A 22 110.24 49.01 -100.87
C PHE A 22 109.71 50.44 -101.15
N ASP A 23 110.03 51.03 -102.31
CA ASP A 23 109.74 52.44 -102.57
C ASP A 23 108.39 52.65 -103.28
N ASP A 24 108.02 51.76 -104.22
CA ASP A 24 106.66 51.68 -104.77
C ASP A 24 105.62 51.37 -103.67
N LEU A 25 106.05 50.61 -102.66
CA LEU A 25 105.32 50.35 -101.41
C LEU A 25 104.94 51.65 -100.66
N THR A 26 105.75 52.70 -100.77
CA THR A 26 105.55 53.98 -100.06
C THR A 26 104.56 54.91 -100.76
N LYS A 27 104.50 54.93 -102.11
CA LYS A 27 103.52 55.78 -102.82
C LYS A 27 102.11 55.21 -102.86
N ALA A 28 101.98 53.88 -102.91
CA ALA A 28 100.69 53.23 -102.72
C ALA A 28 100.05 53.60 -101.35
N HIS A 29 100.88 53.89 -100.34
CA HIS A 29 100.45 54.25 -98.98
C HIS A 29 99.57 55.52 -98.92
N ASP A 30 99.99 56.61 -99.58
CA ASP A 30 99.32 57.92 -99.42
C ASP A 30 98.05 58.08 -100.26
N ALA A 31 97.94 57.39 -101.41
CA ALA A 31 96.69 57.33 -102.17
C ALA A 31 95.62 56.55 -101.38
N VAL A 32 96.04 55.44 -100.74
CA VAL A 32 95.21 54.68 -99.79
C VAL A 32 94.77 55.57 -98.61
N LYS A 33 95.63 56.48 -98.13
CA LYS A 33 95.30 57.39 -97.01
C LYS A 33 94.11 58.33 -97.27
N ARG A 34 93.94 58.89 -98.48
CA ARG A 34 92.80 59.81 -98.76
C ARG A 34 91.49 59.10 -99.07
N ALA A 35 91.54 57.94 -99.73
CA ALA A 35 90.36 57.09 -99.85
C ALA A 35 89.84 56.66 -98.47
N ARG A 36 90.76 56.46 -97.52
CA ARG A 36 90.48 56.22 -96.09
C ARG A 36 89.71 57.37 -95.43
N GLU A 37 90.12 58.62 -95.62
CA GLU A 37 89.45 59.80 -95.02
C GLU A 37 88.01 59.99 -95.55
N GLN A 38 87.75 59.69 -96.82
CA GLN A 38 86.37 59.74 -97.37
C GLN A 38 85.51 58.54 -96.95
N LEU A 39 86.11 57.35 -96.82
CA LEU A 39 85.45 56.21 -96.18
C LEU A 39 85.07 56.56 -94.74
N GLU A 40 86.01 57.09 -93.94
CA GLU A 40 85.79 57.53 -92.55
C GLU A 40 84.64 58.55 -92.40
N ALA A 41 84.41 59.42 -93.40
CA ALA A 41 83.33 60.41 -93.37
C ALA A 41 81.94 59.83 -93.75
N LEU A 42 81.89 58.76 -94.55
CA LEU A 42 80.64 58.08 -94.94
C LEU A 42 80.29 56.88 -94.04
N GLU A 43 81.29 56.29 -93.39
CA GLU A 43 81.18 55.23 -92.39
C GLU A 43 80.04 55.46 -91.38
N PRO A 44 79.82 56.68 -90.82
CA PRO A 44 78.76 56.91 -89.84
C PRO A 44 77.35 56.79 -90.43
N VAL A 45 77.15 57.15 -91.71
CA VAL A 45 75.84 57.06 -92.38
C VAL A 45 75.54 55.61 -92.75
N VAL A 46 76.53 54.90 -93.33
CA VAL A 46 76.42 53.47 -93.64
C VAL A 46 76.15 52.67 -92.35
N ALA A 47 76.89 52.95 -91.27
CA ALA A 47 76.68 52.34 -89.96
C ALA A 47 75.32 52.70 -89.33
N THR A 48 74.71 53.84 -89.67
CA THR A 48 73.39 54.23 -89.15
C THR A 48 72.26 53.55 -89.91
N THR A 49 72.34 53.45 -91.24
CA THR A 49 71.37 52.67 -92.04
C THR A 49 71.45 51.19 -91.69
N ALA A 50 72.65 50.62 -91.55
CA ALA A 50 72.83 49.24 -91.10
C ALA A 50 72.18 48.97 -89.73
N LYS A 51 72.28 49.92 -88.77
CA LYS A 51 71.58 49.84 -87.47
C LYS A 51 70.06 49.91 -87.61
N TYR A 52 69.54 50.70 -88.56
CA TYR A 52 68.10 50.79 -88.82
C TYR A 52 67.55 49.49 -89.42
N ASP A 53 68.23 48.95 -90.44
CA ASP A 53 67.83 47.70 -91.10
C ASP A 53 67.93 46.50 -90.15
N ASP A 54 68.97 46.45 -89.30
CA ASP A 54 69.08 45.50 -88.19
C ASP A 54 67.93 45.66 -87.18
N ALA A 55 67.65 46.88 -86.71
CA ALA A 55 66.55 47.13 -85.77
C ALA A 55 65.17 46.78 -86.36
N GLN A 56 64.94 47.02 -87.66
CA GLN A 56 63.70 46.62 -88.34
C GLN A 56 63.62 45.10 -88.50
N THR A 57 64.72 44.44 -88.87
CA THR A 57 64.80 42.98 -88.95
C THR A 57 64.53 42.33 -87.59
N GLN A 58 65.11 42.89 -86.51
CA GLN A 58 64.85 42.48 -85.14
C GLN A 58 63.39 42.69 -84.75
N ARG A 59 62.79 43.86 -85.04
CA ARG A 59 61.36 44.11 -84.78
C ARG A 59 60.47 43.08 -85.46
N ASP A 60 60.70 42.83 -86.75
CA ASP A 60 59.87 41.92 -87.54
C ASP A 60 60.09 40.44 -87.15
N ALA A 61 61.25 40.11 -86.55
CA ALA A 61 61.48 38.84 -85.87
C ALA A 61 60.71 38.76 -84.54
N ARG A 62 60.77 39.79 -83.69
CA ARG A 62 60.00 39.84 -82.42
C ARG A 62 58.49 39.81 -82.63
N GLU A 63 57.98 40.40 -83.71
CA GLU A 63 56.56 40.35 -84.08
C GLU A 63 56.12 38.91 -84.44
N ARG A 64 56.97 38.17 -85.16
CA ARG A 64 56.78 36.74 -85.46
C ARG A 64 56.87 35.88 -84.20
N GLU A 65 57.85 36.11 -83.34
CA GLU A 65 57.94 35.44 -82.03
C GLU A 65 56.67 35.70 -81.19
N ARG A 66 56.24 36.97 -81.09
CA ARG A 66 55.06 37.39 -80.31
C ARG A 66 53.77 36.70 -80.78
N SER A 67 53.56 36.60 -82.09
CA SER A 67 52.39 35.91 -82.65
C SER A 67 52.45 34.40 -82.45
N ALA A 68 53.64 33.79 -82.47
CA ALA A 68 53.84 32.38 -82.18
C ALA A 68 53.58 31.98 -80.71
N VAL A 69 53.74 32.89 -79.73
CA VAL A 69 53.53 32.59 -78.29
C VAL A 69 52.18 31.92 -78.02
N ARG A 70 51.09 32.38 -78.66
CA ARG A 70 49.75 31.78 -78.45
C ARG A 70 49.67 30.33 -78.92
N LEU A 71 50.33 30.00 -80.03
CA LEU A 71 50.37 28.64 -80.57
C LEU A 71 51.27 27.75 -79.68
N PHE A 72 52.46 28.23 -79.33
CA PHE A 72 53.39 27.53 -78.43
C PHE A 72 52.76 27.19 -77.07
N ILE A 73 52.04 28.12 -76.45
CA ILE A 73 51.34 27.87 -75.18
C ILE A 73 50.18 26.88 -75.35
N ALA A 74 49.47 26.91 -76.48
CA ALA A 74 48.41 25.94 -76.77
C ALA A 74 48.97 24.53 -77.00
N GLU A 75 50.07 24.40 -77.73
CA GLU A 75 50.78 23.14 -77.99
C GLU A 75 51.39 22.57 -76.70
N LEU A 76 52.08 23.39 -75.91
CA LEU A 76 52.59 23.02 -74.59
C LEU A 76 51.47 22.53 -73.67
N ARG A 77 50.33 23.24 -73.61
CA ARG A 77 49.17 22.83 -72.82
C ARG A 77 48.56 21.53 -73.34
N SER A 78 48.48 21.34 -74.66
CA SER A 78 47.97 20.10 -75.27
C SER A 78 48.87 18.91 -74.90
N ASN A 79 50.19 19.08 -74.95
CA ASN A 79 51.15 18.02 -74.61
C ASN A 79 51.12 17.68 -73.11
N LEU A 80 51.00 18.67 -72.23
CA LEU A 80 50.83 18.45 -70.79
C LEU A 80 49.52 17.70 -70.47
N LEU A 81 48.39 18.13 -71.05
CA LEU A 81 47.10 17.47 -70.86
C LEU A 81 47.07 16.05 -71.46
N ALA A 82 47.72 15.82 -72.60
CA ALA A 82 47.85 14.48 -73.18
C ALA A 82 48.68 13.54 -72.28
N GLY A 83 49.73 14.06 -71.65
CA GLY A 83 50.50 13.33 -70.63
C GLY A 83 49.66 13.00 -69.38
N GLU A 84 48.91 13.97 -68.87
CA GLU A 84 48.02 13.81 -67.72
C GLU A 84 46.89 12.79 -68.01
N ILE A 85 46.26 12.85 -69.18
CA ILE A 85 45.27 11.86 -69.64
C ILE A 85 45.90 10.46 -69.69
N SER A 86 47.07 10.30 -70.33
CA SER A 86 47.74 9.01 -70.44
C SER A 86 48.11 8.42 -69.07
N GLN A 87 48.55 9.27 -68.13
CA GLN A 87 48.81 8.85 -66.76
C GLN A 87 47.53 8.38 -66.07
N LEU A 88 46.45 9.17 -66.11
CA LEU A 88 45.16 8.85 -65.48
C LEU A 88 44.49 7.61 -66.09
N GLU A 89 44.63 7.38 -67.40
CA GLU A 89 44.18 6.14 -68.07
C GLU A 89 44.96 4.92 -67.56
N THR A 90 46.28 5.07 -67.36
CA THR A 90 47.15 4.01 -66.85
C THR A 90 46.85 3.68 -65.38
N GLU A 91 46.66 4.71 -64.55
CA GLU A 91 46.25 4.57 -63.14
C GLU A 91 44.85 3.97 -63.02
N GLY A 92 43.89 4.44 -63.82
CA GLY A 92 42.54 3.89 -63.87
C GLY A 92 42.52 2.40 -64.26
N ALA A 93 43.30 2.02 -65.27
CA ALA A 93 43.45 0.62 -65.68
C ALA A 93 44.12 -0.25 -64.61
N ALA A 94 45.05 0.31 -63.81
CA ALA A 94 45.63 -0.40 -62.67
C ALA A 94 44.62 -0.61 -61.54
N LEU A 95 43.87 0.44 -61.16
CA LEU A 95 42.83 0.39 -60.13
C LEU A 95 41.68 -0.57 -60.48
N TRP A 96 41.28 -0.65 -61.75
CA TRP A 96 40.30 -1.65 -62.20
C TRP A 96 40.79 -3.08 -62.01
N ARG A 97 42.04 -3.39 -62.39
CA ARG A 97 42.64 -4.72 -62.15
C ARG A 97 42.77 -5.04 -60.67
N GLU A 98 43.12 -4.05 -59.84
CA GLU A 98 43.16 -4.24 -58.39
C GLU A 98 41.77 -4.56 -57.84
N GLN A 99 40.75 -3.79 -58.22
CA GLN A 99 39.35 -4.03 -57.82
C GLN A 99 38.87 -5.42 -58.23
N ASP A 100 39.13 -5.86 -59.45
CA ASP A 100 38.74 -7.19 -59.92
C ASP A 100 39.49 -8.30 -59.17
N SER A 101 40.79 -8.11 -58.88
CA SER A 101 41.55 -9.04 -58.04
C SER A 101 41.02 -9.11 -56.60
N ALA A 102 40.51 -7.99 -56.07
CA ALA A 102 39.94 -7.92 -54.72
C ALA A 102 38.56 -8.60 -54.67
N LYS A 103 37.70 -8.35 -55.68
CA LYS A 103 36.42 -9.04 -55.86
C LYS A 103 36.60 -10.55 -56.02
N ALA A 104 37.55 -10.99 -56.84
CA ALA A 104 37.85 -12.42 -57.02
C ALA A 104 38.32 -13.07 -55.71
N ARG A 105 39.23 -12.42 -54.97
CA ARG A 105 39.66 -12.86 -53.64
C ARG A 105 38.50 -12.91 -52.64
N GLN A 106 37.63 -11.90 -52.62
CA GLN A 106 36.44 -11.86 -51.76
C GLN A 106 35.51 -13.04 -52.08
N GLN A 107 35.19 -13.29 -53.35
CA GLN A 107 34.32 -14.40 -53.76
C GLN A 107 34.92 -15.77 -53.38
N MET A 108 36.23 -15.94 -53.56
CA MET A 108 36.95 -17.15 -53.15
C MET A 108 36.85 -17.36 -51.63
N LEU A 109 37.19 -16.34 -50.83
CA LEU A 109 37.13 -16.40 -49.36
C LEU A 109 35.70 -16.58 -48.83
N THR A 110 34.68 -16.03 -49.50
CA THR A 110 33.27 -16.28 -49.17
C THR A 110 32.91 -17.75 -49.38
N ARG A 111 33.28 -18.34 -50.52
CA ARG A 111 33.05 -19.78 -50.80
C ARG A 111 33.81 -20.69 -49.85
N GLU A 112 35.06 -20.36 -49.54
CA GLU A 112 35.87 -21.09 -48.57
C GLU A 112 35.24 -21.02 -47.17
N ARG A 113 34.80 -19.84 -46.73
CA ARG A 113 34.04 -19.67 -45.48
C ARG A 113 32.75 -20.49 -45.47
N GLU A 114 32.00 -20.52 -46.57
CA GLU A 114 30.78 -21.33 -46.70
C GLU A 114 31.07 -22.83 -46.62
N SER A 115 32.11 -23.31 -47.33
CA SER A 115 32.60 -24.70 -47.24
C SER A 115 33.01 -25.06 -45.81
N LEU A 116 33.79 -24.21 -45.14
CA LEU A 116 34.22 -24.43 -43.76
C LEU A 116 33.05 -24.40 -42.75
N ILE A 117 32.00 -23.62 -43.02
CA ILE A 117 30.76 -23.64 -42.22
C ILE A 117 30.00 -24.95 -42.46
N GLU A 118 29.89 -25.42 -43.70
CA GLU A 118 29.21 -26.67 -44.05
C GLU A 118 29.99 -27.89 -43.53
N GLU A 119 31.32 -27.89 -43.62
CA GLU A 119 32.21 -28.89 -43.02
C GLU A 119 32.08 -28.88 -41.50
N ARG A 120 32.08 -27.71 -40.85
CA ARG A 120 31.85 -27.61 -39.40
C ARG A 120 30.47 -28.15 -39.00
N ALA A 121 29.43 -27.89 -39.79
CA ALA A 121 28.10 -28.45 -39.53
C ALA A 121 28.11 -29.99 -39.66
N LYS A 122 28.63 -30.52 -40.78
CA LYS A 122 28.76 -31.96 -41.06
C LYS A 122 29.66 -32.69 -40.06
N ALA A 123 30.73 -32.05 -39.57
CA ALA A 123 31.65 -32.59 -38.57
C ALA A 123 31.15 -32.51 -37.12
N GLY A 124 29.91 -32.05 -36.90
CA GLY A 124 29.24 -32.10 -35.60
C GLY A 124 29.24 -30.79 -34.80
N GLY A 125 29.48 -29.64 -35.42
CA GLY A 125 29.33 -28.32 -34.77
C GLY A 125 27.92 -28.10 -34.19
N ASP A 126 26.89 -28.48 -34.94
CA ASP A 126 25.49 -28.46 -34.46
C ASP A 126 25.27 -29.47 -33.33
N ARG A 127 25.93 -30.64 -33.40
CA ARG A 127 25.84 -31.67 -32.36
C ARG A 127 26.52 -31.23 -31.06
N ILE A 128 27.62 -30.48 -31.12
CA ILE A 128 28.27 -29.89 -29.93
C ILE A 128 27.34 -28.84 -29.31
N GLY A 129 26.78 -27.92 -30.11
CA GLY A 129 25.84 -26.91 -29.61
C GLY A 129 24.56 -27.53 -29.00
N GLU A 130 24.04 -28.59 -29.61
CA GLU A 130 22.92 -29.37 -29.07
C GLU A 130 23.30 -30.05 -27.74
N LEU A 131 24.47 -30.70 -27.66
CA LEU A 131 24.95 -31.36 -26.45
C LEU A 131 25.23 -30.36 -25.32
N GLU A 132 25.77 -29.17 -25.61
CA GLU A 132 25.95 -28.11 -24.61
C GLU A 132 24.62 -27.58 -24.07
N ARG A 133 23.62 -27.39 -24.95
CA ARG A 133 22.25 -27.01 -24.55
C ARG A 133 21.63 -28.10 -23.67
N LEU A 134 21.68 -29.36 -24.10
CA LEU A 134 21.17 -30.49 -23.34
C LEU A 134 21.89 -30.67 -22.00
N ALA A 135 23.20 -30.45 -21.94
CA ALA A 135 23.98 -30.51 -20.71
C ALA A 135 23.62 -29.36 -19.74
N ARG A 136 23.34 -28.16 -20.25
CA ARG A 136 22.85 -27.03 -19.45
C ARG A 136 21.46 -27.33 -18.89
N GLU A 137 20.51 -27.71 -19.74
CA GLU A 137 19.16 -28.12 -19.34
C GLU A 137 19.18 -29.27 -18.32
N ALA A 138 20.05 -30.26 -18.50
CA ALA A 138 20.21 -31.36 -17.55
C ALA A 138 20.75 -30.89 -16.18
N ARG A 139 21.70 -29.94 -16.16
CA ARG A 139 22.20 -29.33 -14.92
C ARG A 139 21.14 -28.50 -14.22
N ASP A 140 20.43 -27.64 -14.95
CA ASP A 140 19.38 -26.77 -14.41
C ASP A 140 18.22 -27.62 -13.82
N GLN A 141 17.83 -28.68 -14.53
CA GLN A 141 16.87 -29.65 -14.00
C GLN A 141 17.41 -30.42 -12.78
N ALA A 142 18.69 -30.81 -12.77
CA ALA A 142 19.29 -31.51 -11.64
C ALA A 142 19.37 -30.61 -10.39
N GLU A 143 19.72 -29.33 -10.55
CA GLU A 143 19.70 -28.35 -9.47
C GLU A 143 18.27 -28.10 -8.98
N THR A 144 17.32 -27.90 -9.89
CA THR A 144 15.89 -27.75 -9.55
C THR A 144 15.37 -28.96 -8.77
N ARG A 145 15.72 -30.18 -9.19
CA ARG A 145 15.37 -31.43 -8.49
C ARG A 145 16.02 -31.52 -7.11
N ARG A 146 17.29 -31.13 -6.96
CA ARG A 146 17.98 -31.08 -5.65
C ARG A 146 17.32 -30.08 -4.70
N ARG A 147 17.10 -28.83 -5.15
CA ARG A 147 16.43 -27.79 -4.36
C ARG A 147 15.03 -28.23 -3.92
N ALA A 148 14.25 -28.83 -4.83
CA ALA A 148 12.93 -29.39 -4.51
C ALA A 148 13.02 -30.53 -3.48
N ARG A 149 14.01 -31.42 -3.59
CA ARG A 149 14.23 -32.51 -2.63
C ARG A 149 14.60 -31.97 -1.24
N THR A 150 15.54 -31.02 -1.14
CA THR A 150 15.90 -30.41 0.15
C THR A 150 14.70 -29.73 0.83
N LEU A 151 13.86 -29.01 0.07
CA LEU A 151 12.64 -28.40 0.60
C LEU A 151 11.61 -29.45 1.06
N PHE A 152 11.49 -30.56 0.33
CA PHE A 152 10.65 -31.69 0.71
C PHE A 152 11.15 -32.37 2.00
N ASP A 153 12.44 -32.67 2.11
CA ASP A 153 13.03 -33.30 3.31
C ASP A 153 12.86 -32.43 4.56
N VAL A 154 13.07 -31.12 4.44
CA VAL A 154 12.80 -30.17 5.53
C VAL A 154 11.32 -30.16 5.92
N ALA A 155 10.39 -30.20 4.95
CA ALA A 155 8.96 -30.24 5.24
C ALA A 155 8.52 -31.54 5.93
N VAL A 156 9.04 -32.69 5.47
CA VAL A 156 8.81 -34.02 6.07
C VAL A 156 9.32 -34.06 7.52
N ALA A 157 10.54 -33.58 7.76
CA ALA A 157 11.10 -33.49 9.11
C ALA A 157 10.31 -32.52 10.02
N THR A 158 9.89 -31.36 9.49
CA THR A 158 9.08 -30.38 10.25
C THR A 158 7.70 -30.95 10.60
N ALA A 159 7.13 -31.82 9.75
CA ALA A 159 5.89 -32.53 10.02
C ALA A 159 6.03 -33.72 10.99
N GLY A 160 7.25 -33.98 11.52
CA GLY A 160 7.53 -35.10 12.43
C GLY A 160 7.49 -36.48 11.75
N LEU A 161 7.68 -36.54 10.44
CA LEU A 161 7.62 -37.77 9.64
C LEU A 161 9.03 -38.29 9.32
N GLY A 162 9.16 -39.61 9.17
CA GLY A 162 10.43 -40.27 8.84
C GLY A 162 10.92 -39.97 7.43
N GLU A 163 12.20 -40.21 7.17
CA GLU A 163 12.83 -40.00 5.86
C GLU A 163 12.17 -40.86 4.76
N ILE A 164 11.88 -40.25 3.61
CA ILE A 164 11.21 -40.90 2.47
C ILE A 164 12.24 -41.10 1.36
N ALA A 165 12.81 -42.30 1.27
CA ALA A 165 13.82 -42.65 0.28
C ALA A 165 13.23 -43.18 -1.05
N GLY A 166 12.05 -43.81 -1.01
CA GLY A 166 11.47 -44.54 -2.14
C GLY A 166 10.08 -44.07 -2.60
N SER A 167 9.62 -44.70 -3.68
CA SER A 167 8.34 -44.39 -4.33
C SER A 167 7.12 -44.88 -3.54
N ALA A 168 7.27 -45.99 -2.79
CA ALA A 168 6.19 -46.55 -1.99
C ALA A 168 5.90 -45.67 -0.77
N GLU A 169 6.95 -45.19 -0.12
CA GLU A 169 6.91 -44.28 1.02
C GLU A 169 6.34 -42.91 0.60
N PHE A 170 6.69 -42.43 -0.60
CA PHE A 170 6.10 -41.20 -1.16
C PHE A 170 4.60 -41.37 -1.48
N ALA A 171 4.19 -42.51 -2.04
CA ALA A 171 2.78 -42.81 -2.29
C ALA A 171 1.97 -42.90 -0.97
N ALA A 172 2.53 -43.54 0.06
CA ALA A 172 1.95 -43.62 1.39
C ALA A 172 1.81 -42.23 2.05
N LEU A 173 2.85 -41.38 1.96
CA LEU A 173 2.76 -39.98 2.41
C LEU A 173 1.65 -39.22 1.68
N SER A 174 1.57 -39.33 0.35
CA SER A 174 0.55 -38.63 -0.43
C SER A 174 -0.87 -39.04 -0.03
N ALA A 175 -1.10 -40.32 0.29
CA ALA A 175 -2.37 -40.84 0.80
C ALA A 175 -2.67 -40.31 2.21
N LEU A 176 -1.68 -40.29 3.11
CA LEU A 176 -1.79 -39.73 4.45
C LEU A 176 -2.16 -38.24 4.41
N VAL A 177 -1.41 -37.44 3.65
CA VAL A 177 -1.65 -35.98 3.50
C VAL A 177 -3.02 -35.70 2.88
N SER A 178 -3.46 -36.50 1.91
CA SER A 178 -4.80 -36.34 1.30
C SER A 178 -5.95 -36.61 2.28
N THR A 179 -5.73 -37.44 3.30
CA THR A 179 -6.72 -37.81 4.31
C THR A 179 -6.69 -36.86 5.52
N GLU A 180 -5.49 -36.55 6.04
CA GLU A 180 -5.34 -35.70 7.23
C GLU A 180 -5.58 -34.22 6.95
N ARG A 181 -5.23 -33.72 5.75
CA ARG A 181 -5.44 -32.30 5.40
C ARG A 181 -6.90 -31.82 5.52
N PRO A 182 -7.92 -32.48 4.92
CA PRO A 182 -9.31 -32.04 5.08
C PRO A 182 -9.81 -32.15 6.52
N ARG A 183 -9.30 -33.12 7.30
CA ARG A 183 -9.59 -33.27 8.74
C ARG A 183 -9.05 -32.10 9.55
N LEU A 184 -7.75 -31.80 9.45
CA LEU A 184 -7.12 -30.67 10.16
C LEU A 184 -7.72 -29.32 9.70
N ALA A 185 -8.13 -29.21 8.43
CA ALA A 185 -8.82 -28.04 7.92
C ALA A 185 -10.30 -27.94 8.36
N ALA A 186 -10.92 -29.01 8.87
CA ALA A 186 -12.20 -28.96 9.58
C ALA A 186 -11.98 -28.54 11.04
N GLU A 187 -11.08 -29.22 11.74
CA GLU A 187 -10.69 -28.90 13.12
C GLU A 187 -10.27 -27.43 13.29
N LYS A 188 -9.54 -26.86 12.30
CA LYS A 188 -9.21 -25.44 12.30
C LYS A 188 -10.45 -24.53 12.18
N ARG A 189 -11.43 -24.90 11.36
CA ARG A 189 -12.68 -24.12 11.23
C ARG A 189 -13.50 -24.18 12.52
N ASP A 190 -13.53 -25.33 13.17
CA ASP A 190 -14.20 -25.51 14.46
C ASP A 190 -13.52 -24.67 15.55
N LEU A 191 -12.18 -24.63 15.58
CA LEU A 191 -11.40 -23.74 16.45
C LEU A 191 -11.57 -22.25 16.10
N ASP A 192 -11.60 -21.87 14.81
CA ASP A 192 -11.83 -20.48 14.37
C ASP A 192 -13.21 -20.00 14.87
N THR A 193 -14.24 -20.84 14.76
CA THR A 193 -15.59 -20.56 15.32
C THR A 193 -15.56 -20.47 16.84
N ALA A 194 -14.97 -21.43 17.54
CA ALA A 194 -14.88 -21.41 19.00
C ALA A 194 -14.12 -20.18 19.54
N CYS A 195 -13.06 -19.74 18.85
CA CYS A 195 -12.37 -18.48 19.14
C CYS A 195 -13.29 -17.26 18.96
N ALA A 196 -14.04 -17.20 17.85
CA ALA A 196 -14.97 -16.11 17.59
C ALA A 196 -16.09 -16.03 18.64
N ASP A 197 -16.64 -17.18 19.04
CA ASP A 197 -17.67 -17.29 20.08
C ASP A 197 -17.13 -16.94 21.47
N ALA A 198 -15.89 -17.30 21.80
CA ALA A 198 -15.23 -16.89 23.04
C ALA A 198 -15.02 -15.36 23.10
N ILE A 199 -14.52 -14.75 22.02
CA ILE A 199 -14.38 -13.28 21.89
C ILE A 199 -15.75 -12.58 21.97
N GLY A 200 -16.80 -13.19 21.42
CA GLY A 200 -18.17 -12.69 21.51
C GLY A 200 -18.67 -12.65 22.95
N ARG A 201 -18.51 -13.77 23.68
CA ARG A 201 -18.90 -13.90 25.10
C ARG A 201 -18.11 -12.97 26.02
N GLU A 202 -16.79 -12.90 25.86
CA GLU A 202 -15.92 -11.98 26.62
C GLU A 202 -16.40 -10.52 26.48
N LYS A 203 -16.67 -10.07 25.25
CA LYS A 203 -17.18 -8.72 24.98
C LYS A 203 -18.59 -8.47 25.54
N GLU A 204 -19.44 -9.50 25.60
CA GLU A 204 -20.75 -9.38 26.24
C GLU A 204 -20.62 -9.26 27.76
N LEU A 205 -19.78 -10.08 28.39
CA LEU A 205 -19.49 -10.04 29.82
C LEU A 205 -18.87 -8.69 30.22
N GLN A 206 -17.89 -8.20 29.46
CA GLN A 206 -17.29 -6.87 29.72
C GLN A 206 -18.34 -5.75 29.66
N ARG A 207 -19.25 -5.77 28.68
CA ARG A 207 -20.35 -4.78 28.59
C ARG A 207 -21.30 -4.84 29.79
N LYS A 208 -21.54 -6.03 30.36
CA LYS A 208 -22.34 -6.19 31.59
C LYS A 208 -21.58 -5.63 32.80
N CYS A 209 -20.28 -5.94 32.92
CA CYS A 209 -19.41 -5.38 33.95
C CYS A 209 -19.40 -3.85 33.91
N ASP A 210 -19.15 -3.26 32.73
CA ASP A 210 -19.13 -1.80 32.52
C ASP A 210 -20.45 -1.15 32.93
N HIS A 211 -21.58 -1.78 32.60
CA HIS A 211 -22.91 -1.28 32.94
C HIS A 211 -23.16 -1.29 34.46
N ILE A 212 -22.81 -2.38 35.15
CA ILE A 212 -22.96 -2.50 36.61
C ILE A 212 -21.99 -1.58 37.34
N ALA A 213 -20.76 -1.43 36.86
CA ALA A 213 -19.79 -0.48 37.40
C ALA A 213 -20.27 0.98 37.29
N GLN A 214 -20.93 1.33 36.17
CA GLN A 214 -21.60 2.63 36.00
C GLN A 214 -22.79 2.80 36.96
N GLU A 215 -23.65 1.79 37.12
CA GLU A 215 -24.77 1.84 38.08
C GLU A 215 -24.26 1.96 39.53
N LEU A 216 -23.23 1.20 39.91
CA LEU A 216 -22.56 1.29 41.21
C LEU A 216 -21.97 2.66 41.48
N THR A 217 -21.31 3.27 40.50
CA THR A 217 -20.75 4.63 40.61
C THR A 217 -21.87 5.66 40.80
N SER A 218 -22.98 5.51 40.07
CA SER A 218 -24.17 6.38 40.18
C SER A 218 -24.88 6.22 41.53
N LEU A 219 -24.97 4.99 42.06
CA LEU A 219 -25.58 4.70 43.36
C LEU A 219 -24.72 5.20 44.52
N GLN A 220 -23.39 5.12 44.45
CA GLN A 220 -22.49 5.63 45.50
C GLN A 220 -22.58 7.15 45.71
N GLN A 221 -23.15 7.89 44.76
CA GLN A 221 -23.35 9.35 44.84
C GLN A 221 -24.73 9.75 45.41
N ARG A 222 -25.61 8.78 45.73
CA ARG A 222 -26.96 9.04 46.27
C ARG A 222 -27.33 8.03 47.34
N THR A 223 -28.43 8.27 48.05
CA THR A 223 -29.00 7.32 49.02
C THR A 223 -30.16 6.50 48.46
N SER A 224 -30.82 6.96 47.39
CA SER A 224 -32.02 6.30 46.86
C SER A 224 -31.76 5.12 45.90
N ASN A 225 -32.65 4.12 45.96
CA ASN A 225 -32.62 2.91 45.13
C ASN A 225 -33.11 3.10 43.68
N LEU A 226 -33.49 4.32 43.30
CA LEU A 226 -34.06 4.62 41.98
C LEU A 226 -33.13 4.23 40.81
N PRO A 227 -33.69 3.81 39.67
CA PRO A 227 -32.94 3.67 38.41
C PRO A 227 -32.38 5.02 37.93
N VAL A 228 -31.21 4.99 37.27
CA VAL A 228 -30.53 6.21 36.78
C VAL A 228 -31.39 7.06 35.84
N GLU A 229 -32.20 6.41 34.98
CA GLU A 229 -33.17 7.07 34.08
C GLU A 229 -34.13 8.02 34.81
N GLN A 230 -34.59 7.68 36.01
CA GLN A 230 -35.53 8.49 36.79
C GLN A 230 -34.81 9.66 37.48
N VAL A 231 -33.55 9.44 37.90
CA VAL A 231 -32.71 10.45 38.54
C VAL A 231 -32.28 11.52 37.54
N GLU A 232 -31.84 11.13 36.33
CA GLU A 232 -31.43 12.07 35.27
C GLU A 232 -32.60 12.92 34.77
N VAL A 233 -33.75 12.32 34.46
CA VAL A 233 -34.95 13.07 34.02
C VAL A 233 -35.40 14.06 35.08
N ARG A 234 -35.36 13.68 36.37
CA ARG A 234 -35.64 14.62 37.46
C ARG A 234 -34.60 15.73 37.54
N ALA A 235 -33.31 15.42 37.40
CA ALA A 235 -32.25 16.43 37.46
C ALA A 235 -32.39 17.49 36.36
N GLU A 236 -32.67 17.07 35.11
CA GLU A 236 -32.94 17.99 33.99
C GLU A 236 -34.19 18.85 34.27
N LEU A 237 -35.24 18.24 34.83
CA LEU A 237 -36.50 18.91 35.17
C LEU A 237 -36.31 19.95 36.28
N CYS A 238 -35.65 19.57 37.37
CA CYS A 238 -35.33 20.45 38.49
C CYS A 238 -34.46 21.63 38.03
N ALA A 239 -33.39 21.37 37.27
CA ALA A 239 -32.50 22.41 36.77
C ALA A 239 -33.22 23.43 35.87
N ALA A 240 -34.09 22.96 34.96
CA ALA A 240 -34.82 23.82 34.03
C ALA A 240 -35.96 24.63 34.68
N LEU A 241 -36.50 24.16 35.81
CA LEU A 241 -37.59 24.82 36.54
C LEU A 241 -37.12 25.59 37.79
N GLY A 242 -35.82 25.56 38.12
CA GLY A 242 -35.27 26.18 39.32
C GLY A 242 -35.70 25.50 40.62
N LEU A 243 -35.97 24.19 40.58
CA LEU A 243 -36.42 23.37 41.71
C LEU A 243 -35.29 22.46 42.21
N THR A 244 -35.47 21.89 43.39
CA THR A 244 -34.58 20.86 43.96
C THR A 244 -35.19 19.46 43.82
N PRO A 245 -34.38 18.38 43.91
CA PRO A 245 -34.90 17.01 43.94
C PRO A 245 -35.89 16.72 45.09
N ASP A 246 -35.81 17.48 46.19
CA ASP A 246 -36.68 17.34 47.38
C ASP A 246 -38.05 18.01 47.20
N ASP A 247 -38.17 18.99 46.29
CA ASP A 247 -39.47 19.57 45.90
C ASP A 247 -40.32 18.56 45.11
N LEU A 248 -39.65 17.67 44.38
CA LEU A 248 -40.22 16.66 43.48
C LEU A 248 -39.60 15.28 43.74
N PRO A 249 -39.84 14.67 44.92
CA PRO A 249 -39.35 13.33 45.22
C PRO A 249 -40.15 12.27 44.47
N TYR A 250 -39.54 11.12 44.18
CA TYR A 250 -40.29 9.94 43.78
C TYR A 250 -40.89 9.27 45.02
N ALA A 251 -42.06 8.63 44.88
CA ALA A 251 -42.70 7.96 46.02
C ALA A 251 -41.79 6.90 46.67
N GLY A 252 -40.98 6.17 45.88
CA GLY A 252 -40.04 5.16 46.40
C GLY A 252 -38.95 5.70 47.33
N GLU A 253 -38.61 6.99 47.22
CA GLU A 253 -37.64 7.65 48.10
C GLU A 253 -38.22 8.03 49.48
N LEU A 254 -39.54 7.92 49.62
CA LEU A 254 -40.30 8.24 50.83
C LEU A 254 -40.97 6.99 51.45
N LEU A 255 -40.79 5.82 50.84
CA LEU A 255 -41.40 4.56 51.24
C LEU A 255 -40.31 3.51 51.47
N ASP A 256 -40.33 2.85 52.63
CA ASP A 256 -39.51 1.65 52.90
C ASP A 256 -40.41 0.51 53.41
N VAL A 257 -39.86 -0.67 53.64
CA VAL A 257 -40.56 -1.81 54.24
C VAL A 257 -39.98 -2.05 55.63
N PHE A 258 -40.83 -2.04 56.67
CA PHE A 258 -40.40 -2.29 58.05
C PHE A 258 -39.56 -3.57 58.14
N ASP A 259 -38.46 -3.56 58.89
CA ASP A 259 -37.57 -4.73 58.99
C ASP A 259 -38.28 -5.94 59.64
N GLU A 260 -39.22 -5.72 60.56
CA GLU A 260 -40.14 -6.75 61.10
C GLU A 260 -40.99 -7.45 60.01
N HIS A 261 -41.15 -6.79 58.87
CA HIS A 261 -41.92 -7.24 57.72
C HIS A 261 -41.03 -7.45 56.48
N ALA A 262 -39.70 -7.57 56.64
CA ALA A 262 -38.74 -7.75 55.54
C ALA A 262 -39.06 -8.96 54.64
N GLN A 263 -39.69 -10.00 55.19
CA GLN A 263 -40.20 -11.17 54.45
C GLN A 263 -41.28 -10.85 53.38
N TRP A 264 -41.91 -9.67 53.46
CA TRP A 264 -42.88 -9.16 52.49
C TRP A 264 -42.25 -8.14 51.53
N ARG A 265 -40.96 -7.78 51.68
CA ARG A 265 -40.32 -6.72 50.88
C ARG A 265 -40.40 -6.96 49.38
N GLY A 266 -40.12 -8.18 48.92
CA GLY A 266 -40.24 -8.51 47.50
C GLY A 266 -41.68 -8.45 46.96
N ALA A 267 -42.68 -8.76 47.79
CA ALA A 267 -44.09 -8.61 47.45
C ALA A 267 -44.52 -7.13 47.42
N ALA A 268 -44.04 -6.33 48.38
CA ALA A 268 -44.21 -4.89 48.43
C ALA A 268 -43.62 -4.22 47.19
N GLU A 269 -42.38 -4.55 46.82
CA GLU A 269 -41.73 -4.12 45.58
C GLU A 269 -42.56 -4.50 44.36
N ARG A 270 -42.97 -5.78 44.22
CA ARG A 270 -43.79 -6.26 43.09
C ARG A 270 -45.08 -5.44 42.90
N VAL A 271 -45.79 -5.13 43.99
CA VAL A 271 -47.06 -4.37 43.95
C VAL A 271 -46.84 -2.86 43.79
N LEU A 272 -45.88 -2.29 44.50
CA LEU A 272 -45.69 -0.83 44.61
C LEU A 272 -44.69 -0.25 43.61
N ARG A 273 -43.85 -1.04 42.93
CA ARG A 273 -42.81 -0.53 42.00
C ARG A 273 -43.35 0.48 40.97
N GLY A 274 -44.56 0.26 40.45
CA GLY A 274 -45.20 1.19 39.52
C GLY A 274 -45.52 2.56 40.12
N PHE A 275 -45.87 2.60 41.41
CA PHE A 275 -46.14 3.82 42.17
C PHE A 275 -44.85 4.42 42.75
N ALA A 276 -43.90 3.59 43.18
CA ALA A 276 -42.58 4.00 43.68
C ALA A 276 -41.80 4.84 42.65
N LEU A 277 -42.00 4.56 41.35
CA LEU A 277 -41.43 5.29 40.23
C LEU A 277 -42.32 6.46 39.74
N SER A 278 -43.34 6.86 40.50
CA SER A 278 -44.09 8.08 40.26
C SER A 278 -43.44 9.28 40.95
N LEU A 279 -43.14 10.33 40.19
CA LEU A 279 -42.68 11.63 40.67
C LEU A 279 -43.84 12.37 41.35
N LEU A 280 -43.66 12.84 42.59
CA LEU A 280 -44.70 13.55 43.34
C LEU A 280 -44.62 15.05 43.04
N VAL A 281 -45.70 15.61 42.48
CA VAL A 281 -45.74 17.02 42.02
C VAL A 281 -46.72 17.82 42.88
N PRO A 282 -46.24 18.76 43.72
CA PRO A 282 -47.10 19.68 44.47
C PRO A 282 -47.94 20.57 43.53
N PRO A 283 -49.11 21.07 43.97
CA PRO A 283 -50.02 21.85 43.10
C PRO A 283 -49.38 23.10 42.53
N GLN A 284 -48.47 23.72 43.29
CA GLN A 284 -47.78 24.96 42.94
C GLN A 284 -46.73 24.81 41.81
N HIS A 285 -46.30 23.57 41.52
CA HIS A 285 -45.33 23.27 40.45
C HIS A 285 -45.99 22.52 39.27
N TYR A 286 -47.24 22.09 39.41
CA TYR A 286 -47.90 21.21 38.45
C TYR A 286 -47.93 21.75 37.01
N ASP A 287 -48.35 23.00 36.81
CA ASP A 287 -48.49 23.56 35.46
C ASP A 287 -47.11 23.72 34.77
N ALA A 288 -46.09 24.10 35.53
CA ALA A 288 -44.71 24.19 35.06
C ALA A 288 -44.13 22.82 34.69
N VAL A 289 -44.35 21.80 35.53
CA VAL A 289 -43.95 20.40 35.27
C VAL A 289 -44.68 19.83 34.05
N ALA A 290 -46.00 20.00 33.96
CA ALA A 290 -46.79 19.51 32.83
C ALA A 290 -46.35 20.15 31.50
N GLY A 291 -46.11 21.46 31.49
CA GLY A 291 -45.56 22.17 30.34
C GLY A 291 -44.14 21.70 29.98
N TRP A 292 -43.28 21.50 30.98
CA TRP A 292 -41.92 21.00 30.81
C TRP A 292 -41.89 19.61 30.16
N VAL A 293 -42.74 18.70 30.62
CA VAL A 293 -42.83 17.31 30.12
C VAL A 293 -43.42 17.28 28.70
N ASN A 294 -44.50 18.00 28.44
CA ASN A 294 -45.15 18.02 27.14
C ASN A 294 -44.30 18.71 26.05
N GLY A 295 -43.45 19.66 26.45
CA GLY A 295 -42.62 20.45 25.52
C GLY A 295 -41.36 19.76 24.99
N ARG A 296 -41.01 18.54 25.43
CA ARG A 296 -39.77 17.86 25.03
C ARG A 296 -39.93 16.34 24.87
N ARG A 297 -38.95 15.72 24.22
CA ARG A 297 -38.73 14.27 24.32
C ARG A 297 -37.89 13.99 25.57
N LEU A 298 -38.43 13.22 26.51
CA LEU A 298 -37.67 12.79 27.70
C LEU A 298 -36.57 11.80 27.30
N THR A 299 -35.34 12.05 27.74
CA THR A 299 -34.19 11.20 27.44
C THR A 299 -33.26 11.06 28.64
N PHE A 300 -32.45 10.00 28.65
CA PHE A 300 -31.39 9.76 29.61
C PHE A 300 -30.17 9.13 28.91
N HIS A 301 -29.01 9.17 29.56
CA HIS A 301 -27.78 8.57 29.08
C HIS A 301 -27.72 7.09 29.47
N GLY A 302 -27.98 6.21 28.50
CA GLY A 302 -27.81 4.77 28.67
C GLY A 302 -26.35 4.34 28.64
N SER A 303 -26.11 3.05 28.90
CA SER A 303 -24.78 2.43 28.85
C SER A 303 -24.03 2.80 27.56
N GLY A 304 -22.75 3.18 27.71
CA GLY A 304 -21.91 3.68 26.62
C GLY A 304 -22.25 5.08 26.12
N GLY A 305 -22.95 5.90 26.92
CA GLY A 305 -23.30 7.29 26.59
C GLY A 305 -24.44 7.45 25.59
N LYS A 306 -25.11 6.36 25.21
CA LYS A 306 -26.19 6.37 24.20
C LYS A 306 -27.47 7.00 24.76
N VAL A 307 -27.84 8.15 24.20
CA VAL A 307 -29.12 8.82 24.50
C VAL A 307 -30.30 7.88 24.18
N THR A 308 -31.10 7.60 25.20
CA THR A 308 -32.25 6.67 25.13
C THR A 308 -33.50 7.39 25.64
N GLY A 309 -34.69 7.04 25.11
CA GLY A 309 -35.95 7.65 25.54
C GLY A 309 -36.35 7.19 26.93
N ALA A 310 -36.73 8.12 27.81
CA ALA A 310 -37.14 7.82 29.18
C ALA A 310 -38.67 7.72 29.31
N LYS A 311 -39.13 6.98 30.32
CA LYS A 311 -40.52 6.98 30.78
C LYS A 311 -40.61 7.68 32.12
N LEU A 312 -41.39 8.74 32.20
CA LEU A 312 -41.78 9.41 33.44
C LEU A 312 -43.25 9.13 33.75
N VAL A 313 -43.56 8.86 35.02
CA VAL A 313 -44.91 8.93 35.58
C VAL A 313 -44.87 9.98 36.67
N TYR A 314 -45.87 10.87 36.73
CA TYR A 314 -45.94 11.88 37.76
C TYR A 314 -47.37 12.01 38.30
N GLU A 315 -47.49 12.26 39.60
CA GLU A 315 -48.74 12.31 40.34
C GLU A 315 -48.98 13.74 40.85
N ARG A 316 -50.13 14.32 40.53
CA ARG A 316 -50.52 15.66 41.03
C ARG A 316 -51.05 15.53 42.46
N VAL A 317 -50.25 15.97 43.43
CA VAL A 317 -50.58 15.79 44.84
C VAL A 317 -51.45 16.94 45.35
N ALA A 318 -52.69 16.67 45.78
CA ALA A 318 -53.60 17.70 46.29
C ALA A 318 -53.11 18.40 47.58
N ARG A 319 -53.49 19.69 47.74
CA ARG A 319 -53.09 20.57 48.87
C ARG A 319 -53.84 20.27 50.17
N GLN A 320 -55.14 20.00 50.07
CA GLN A 320 -55.98 19.54 51.17
C GLN A 320 -56.23 18.04 51.00
N ARG A 321 -56.09 17.28 52.09
CA ARG A 321 -56.26 15.83 52.08
C ARG A 321 -57.07 15.47 53.33
N VAL A 322 -58.26 14.91 53.12
CA VAL A 322 -58.95 14.19 54.20
C VAL A 322 -58.23 12.85 54.36
N ARG A 323 -57.83 12.52 55.58
CA ARG A 323 -57.27 11.19 55.88
C ARG A 323 -58.37 10.16 55.68
N LEU A 324 -58.15 9.19 54.79
CA LEU A 324 -59.08 8.07 54.64
C LEU A 324 -59.04 7.26 55.95
N GLN A 325 -60.19 7.08 56.58
CA GLN A 325 -60.31 6.07 57.62
C GLN A 325 -60.12 4.71 56.95
N ARG A 326 -59.13 3.95 57.44
CA ARG A 326 -59.05 2.52 57.13
C ARG A 326 -60.26 1.85 57.78
N SER A 327 -60.96 1.02 57.01
CA SER A 327 -61.84 0.02 57.61
C SER A 327 -60.99 -0.89 58.51
N GLU A 328 -61.55 -1.39 59.60
CA GLU A 328 -60.92 -2.46 60.35
C GLU A 328 -60.93 -3.73 59.49
N HIS A 329 -59.74 -4.27 59.24
CA HIS A 329 -59.56 -5.52 58.51
C HIS A 329 -58.92 -6.53 59.47
N ASP A 330 -59.48 -7.73 59.54
CA ASP A 330 -58.97 -8.81 60.38
C ASP A 330 -57.68 -9.38 59.79
N GLY A 331 -56.52 -8.80 60.12
CA GLY A 331 -55.16 -9.29 59.81
C GLY A 331 -54.35 -8.47 58.79
N LEU A 332 -53.06 -8.80 58.65
CA LEU A 332 -52.02 -7.97 58.01
C LEU A 332 -52.29 -7.59 56.54
N LEU A 333 -52.32 -6.29 56.23
CA LEU A 333 -52.32 -5.77 54.86
C LEU A 333 -50.90 -5.44 54.42
N LEU A 334 -50.65 -5.49 53.11
CA LEU A 334 -49.38 -5.07 52.53
C LEU A 334 -49.06 -3.61 52.83
N ALA A 335 -50.09 -2.74 52.91
CA ALA A 335 -49.97 -1.35 53.32
C ALA A 335 -49.50 -1.15 54.77
N ASP A 336 -49.59 -2.18 55.63
CA ASP A 336 -49.06 -2.15 57.01
C ASP A 336 -47.57 -2.51 57.05
N CYS A 337 -47.08 -3.16 56.01
CA CYS A 337 -45.66 -3.52 55.87
C CYS A 337 -44.78 -2.32 55.48
N ILE A 338 -45.37 -1.18 55.13
CA ILE A 338 -44.67 -0.04 54.52
C ILE A 338 -44.50 1.09 55.55
N ASP A 339 -43.25 1.51 55.73
CA ASP A 339 -42.91 2.73 56.47
C ASP A 339 -42.97 3.95 55.53
N VAL A 340 -43.46 5.07 56.03
CA VAL A 340 -43.67 6.31 55.27
C VAL A 340 -42.91 7.44 55.93
N LYS A 341 -41.88 7.94 55.23
CA LYS A 341 -41.03 9.03 55.70
C LYS A 341 -41.86 10.29 55.99
N ASP A 342 -41.57 10.93 57.11
CA ASP A 342 -42.22 12.18 57.48
C ASP A 342 -41.92 13.32 56.48
N GLY A 343 -42.92 14.17 56.23
CA GLY A 343 -42.82 15.29 55.30
C GLY A 343 -44.14 15.65 54.62
N GLN A 344 -44.12 16.62 53.71
CA GLN A 344 -45.32 17.19 53.07
C GLN A 344 -46.17 16.19 52.26
N PHE A 345 -45.58 15.06 51.86
CA PHE A 345 -46.23 14.02 51.07
C PHE A 345 -46.82 12.88 51.91
N ARG A 346 -46.48 12.77 53.21
CA ARG A 346 -46.85 11.67 54.11
C ARG A 346 -48.34 11.27 54.05
N GLU A 347 -49.24 12.23 54.27
CA GLU A 347 -50.70 11.96 54.24
C GLU A 347 -51.24 11.59 52.85
N TYR A 348 -50.54 11.96 51.76
CA TYR A 348 -50.90 11.47 50.42
C TYR A 348 -50.44 10.03 50.23
N LEU A 349 -49.19 9.73 50.62
CA LEU A 349 -48.62 8.39 50.55
C LEU A 349 -49.45 7.39 51.35
N ILE A 350 -49.85 7.71 52.60
CA ILE A 350 -50.72 6.86 53.42
C ILE A 350 -52.09 6.61 52.75
N ASN A 351 -52.71 7.66 52.20
CA ASN A 351 -53.98 7.54 51.48
C ASN A 351 -53.85 6.71 50.19
N GLU A 352 -52.74 6.82 49.45
CA GLU A 352 -52.49 6.02 48.25
C GLU A 352 -52.10 4.58 48.57
N LEU A 353 -51.29 4.32 49.60
CA LEU A 353 -51.01 2.97 50.10
C LEU A 353 -52.30 2.26 50.51
N THR A 354 -53.20 2.95 51.19
CA THR A 354 -54.52 2.40 51.59
C THR A 354 -55.42 2.04 50.39
N LYS A 355 -55.14 2.54 49.18
CA LYS A 355 -55.82 2.12 47.94
C LYS A 355 -55.02 1.06 47.18
N ARG A 356 -53.72 1.31 46.99
CA ARG A 356 -52.81 0.58 46.09
C ARG A 356 -52.25 -0.68 46.75
N ALA A 357 -51.85 -0.60 48.03
CA ALA A 357 -51.35 -1.74 48.82
C ALA A 357 -52.41 -2.36 49.76
N ASP A 358 -53.70 -2.12 49.49
CA ASP A 358 -54.83 -2.89 50.04
C ASP A 358 -54.85 -4.31 49.42
N PHE A 359 -53.85 -5.11 49.78
CA PHE A 359 -53.75 -6.53 49.47
C PHE A 359 -53.47 -7.25 50.79
N ARG A 360 -54.22 -8.32 51.08
CA ARG A 360 -53.93 -9.18 52.22
C ARG A 360 -52.62 -9.94 52.00
N CYS A 361 -51.70 -9.79 52.94
CA CYS A 361 -50.51 -10.64 53.04
C CYS A 361 -50.94 -12.07 53.42
N ALA A 362 -50.97 -12.97 52.44
CA ALA A 362 -51.45 -14.34 52.59
C ALA A 362 -50.28 -15.31 52.80
N ALA A 363 -50.22 -15.96 53.97
CA ALA A 363 -49.20 -16.94 54.31
C ALA A 363 -49.45 -18.31 53.67
N SER A 364 -50.68 -18.58 53.21
CA SER A 364 -51.08 -19.80 52.53
C SER A 364 -51.88 -19.52 51.25
N LEU A 365 -51.96 -20.53 50.37
CA LEU A 365 -52.80 -20.45 49.16
C LEU A 365 -54.31 -20.43 49.49
N GLU A 366 -54.71 -20.93 50.66
CA GLU A 366 -56.10 -20.89 51.14
C GLU A 366 -56.51 -19.47 51.57
N GLU A 367 -55.65 -18.77 52.31
CA GLU A 367 -55.80 -17.35 52.61
C GLU A 367 -55.81 -16.51 51.32
N PHE A 368 -54.93 -16.82 50.36
CA PHE A 368 -54.90 -16.14 49.06
C PHE A 368 -56.18 -16.40 48.23
N GLY A 369 -56.74 -17.60 48.33
CA GLY A 369 -57.96 -18.03 47.64
C GLY A 369 -59.25 -17.46 48.23
N SER A 370 -59.31 -17.22 49.54
CA SER A 370 -60.48 -16.66 50.23
C SER A 370 -60.63 -15.14 50.08
N GLN A 371 -59.56 -14.42 49.74
CA GLN A 371 -59.53 -12.95 49.73
C GLN A 371 -59.65 -12.36 48.32
N ARG A 372 -60.42 -11.26 48.17
CA ARG A 372 -60.58 -10.57 46.88
C ARG A 372 -59.29 -9.89 46.40
N ARG A 373 -58.47 -9.39 47.33
CA ARG A 373 -57.16 -8.79 47.04
C ARG A 373 -56.14 -9.40 48.00
N ALA A 374 -55.18 -10.13 47.46
CA ALA A 374 -54.15 -10.80 48.26
C ALA A 374 -52.79 -10.82 47.54
N VAL A 375 -51.74 -11.03 48.31
CA VAL A 375 -50.38 -11.25 47.82
C VAL A 375 -49.68 -12.33 48.65
N THR A 376 -48.97 -13.25 47.99
CA THR A 376 -48.16 -14.27 48.67
C THR A 376 -46.72 -13.80 48.84
N ARG A 377 -45.93 -14.46 49.70
CA ARG A 377 -44.50 -14.14 49.92
C ARG A 377 -43.66 -14.35 48.66
N GLU A 378 -44.11 -15.24 47.78
CA GLU A 378 -43.55 -15.57 46.46
C GLU A 378 -44.04 -14.61 45.36
N GLY A 379 -44.80 -13.56 45.71
CA GLY A 379 -45.16 -12.45 44.82
C GLY A 379 -46.25 -12.78 43.82
N GLN A 380 -47.07 -13.80 44.07
CA GLN A 380 -48.33 -13.95 43.34
C GLN A 380 -49.30 -12.88 43.87
N VAL A 381 -49.81 -12.03 42.97
CA VAL A 381 -50.71 -10.91 43.29
C VAL A 381 -52.09 -11.22 42.72
N ARG A 382 -53.13 -11.16 43.56
CA ARG A 382 -54.54 -11.27 43.15
C ARG A 382 -55.25 -9.94 43.33
N SER A 383 -55.89 -9.46 42.27
CA SER A 383 -56.73 -8.27 42.25
C SER A 383 -58.09 -8.60 41.62
N GLY A 384 -59.02 -9.10 42.44
CA GLY A 384 -60.28 -9.69 41.98
C GLY A 384 -60.03 -10.96 41.18
N GLU A 385 -60.50 -10.97 39.93
CA GLU A 385 -60.28 -12.07 38.98
C GLU A 385 -58.88 -12.07 38.37
N ARG A 386 -58.18 -10.92 38.38
CA ARG A 386 -56.85 -10.81 37.78
C ARG A 386 -55.79 -11.34 38.74
N HIS A 387 -55.03 -12.32 38.27
CA HIS A 387 -53.88 -12.89 38.97
C HIS A 387 -52.60 -12.60 38.18
N GLU A 388 -51.53 -12.21 38.85
CA GLU A 388 -50.23 -11.91 38.25
C GLU A 388 -49.09 -12.52 39.06
N LYS A 389 -48.13 -13.12 38.37
CA LYS A 389 -46.85 -13.56 38.94
C LYS A 389 -45.75 -13.28 37.93
N ASP A 390 -45.05 -12.16 38.15
CA ASP A 390 -44.01 -11.65 37.25
C ASP A 390 -42.61 -12.06 37.72
N ASP A 391 -42.24 -13.31 37.44
CA ASP A 391 -40.95 -13.88 37.83
C ASP A 391 -39.86 -13.67 36.76
N ARG A 392 -39.95 -12.61 35.93
CA ARG A 392 -38.85 -12.18 35.05
C ARG A 392 -37.57 -11.84 35.82
N TYR A 393 -37.71 -11.52 37.10
CA TYR A 393 -36.64 -11.40 38.08
C TYR A 393 -37.05 -12.11 39.37
N ARG A 394 -36.07 -12.58 40.15
CA ARG A 394 -36.35 -13.15 41.47
C ARG A 394 -36.96 -12.09 42.38
N ILE A 395 -37.86 -12.53 43.26
CA ILE A 395 -38.56 -11.65 44.21
C ILE A 395 -37.64 -11.08 45.30
N ASP A 396 -36.62 -11.83 45.67
CA ASP A 396 -35.64 -11.52 46.70
C ASP A 396 -34.42 -10.73 46.18
N ASP A 397 -34.43 -10.30 44.92
CA ASP A 397 -33.29 -9.65 44.24
C ASP A 397 -33.15 -8.15 44.62
N PRO A 398 -32.15 -7.76 45.44
CA PRO A 398 -32.00 -6.37 45.90
C PRO A 398 -31.60 -5.40 44.78
N ARG A 399 -31.10 -5.91 43.64
CA ARG A 399 -30.71 -5.09 42.48
C ARG A 399 -31.93 -4.46 41.80
N ARG A 400 -33.09 -5.10 41.93
CA ARG A 400 -34.36 -4.67 41.29
C ARG A 400 -35.25 -3.82 42.20
N TRP A 401 -34.95 -3.76 43.49
CA TRP A 401 -35.66 -2.95 44.47
C TRP A 401 -35.54 -1.46 44.16
N VAL A 402 -36.63 -0.73 44.43
CA VAL A 402 -36.77 0.73 44.23
C VAL A 402 -37.36 1.45 45.44
N LEU A 403 -37.90 0.71 46.41
CA LEU A 403 -38.28 1.21 47.72
C LEU A 403 -37.04 1.32 48.61
N GLY A 404 -37.13 2.21 49.60
CA GLY A 404 -36.19 2.34 50.69
C GLY A 404 -35.26 3.53 50.61
N TRP A 405 -34.92 4.05 51.78
CA TRP A 405 -34.21 5.32 51.95
C TRP A 405 -32.69 5.18 51.84
N ALA A 406 -32.20 3.95 51.82
CA ALA A 406 -30.80 3.58 51.83
C ALA A 406 -30.54 2.45 50.82
N ASN A 407 -29.38 2.49 50.15
CA ASN A 407 -29.10 1.67 48.96
C ASN A 407 -27.95 0.67 49.16
N GLU A 408 -27.47 0.47 50.39
CA GLU A 408 -26.35 -0.41 50.71
C GLU A 408 -26.65 -1.87 50.36
N ARG A 409 -27.90 -2.32 50.59
CA ARG A 409 -28.36 -3.67 50.19
C ARG A 409 -28.27 -3.86 48.66
N LYS A 410 -28.61 -2.84 47.89
CA LYS A 410 -28.54 -2.83 46.42
C LYS A 410 -27.09 -2.73 45.90
N ILE A 411 -26.28 -1.86 46.50
CA ILE A 411 -24.84 -1.74 46.21
C ILE A 411 -24.10 -3.04 46.52
N ALA A 412 -24.39 -3.71 47.64
CA ALA A 412 -23.79 -4.98 47.99
C ALA A 412 -24.14 -6.08 46.98
N ALA A 413 -25.41 -6.19 46.58
CA ALA A 413 -25.85 -7.16 45.58
C ALA A 413 -25.24 -6.91 44.19
N LEU A 414 -25.15 -5.64 43.75
CA LEU A 414 -24.51 -5.28 42.49
C LEU A 414 -22.98 -5.49 42.52
N ARG A 415 -22.32 -5.30 43.66
CA ARG A 415 -20.89 -5.64 43.83
C ARG A 415 -20.64 -7.14 43.75
N ALA A 416 -21.54 -7.96 44.31
CA ALA A 416 -21.45 -9.42 44.19
C ALA A 416 -21.61 -9.87 42.74
N GLU A 417 -22.64 -9.38 42.03
CA GLU A 417 -22.83 -9.68 40.60
C GLU A 417 -21.64 -9.22 39.75
N LEU A 418 -21.08 -8.03 40.03
CA LEU A 418 -19.90 -7.56 39.30
C LEU A 418 -18.71 -8.52 39.48
N ALA A 419 -18.45 -8.97 40.71
CA ALA A 419 -17.37 -9.93 40.98
C ALA A 419 -17.61 -11.31 40.33
N GLU A 420 -18.86 -11.78 40.27
CA GLU A 420 -19.23 -13.00 39.55
C GLU A 420 -18.99 -12.85 38.03
N LEU A 421 -19.43 -11.74 37.42
CA LEU A 421 -19.25 -11.47 35.99
C LEU A 421 -17.78 -11.22 35.61
N GLU A 422 -16.99 -10.59 36.48
CA GLU A 422 -15.55 -10.43 36.29
C GLU A 422 -14.83 -11.79 36.32
N ALA A 423 -15.20 -12.68 37.24
CA ALA A 423 -14.67 -14.05 37.27
C ALA A 423 -15.08 -14.87 36.03
N GLU A 424 -16.32 -14.74 35.56
CA GLU A 424 -16.77 -15.36 34.30
C GLU A 424 -16.03 -14.81 33.07
N ARG A 425 -15.78 -13.50 33.03
CA ARG A 425 -14.99 -12.85 31.97
C ARG A 425 -13.57 -13.39 31.96
N ASP A 426 -12.91 -13.42 33.12
CA ASP A 426 -11.51 -13.83 33.22
C ASP A 426 -11.34 -15.31 32.87
N ALA A 427 -12.29 -16.17 33.28
CA ALA A 427 -12.35 -17.57 32.83
C ALA A 427 -12.56 -17.68 31.30
N THR A 428 -13.38 -16.82 30.71
CA THR A 428 -13.61 -16.78 29.25
C THR A 428 -12.36 -16.29 28.50
N ALA A 429 -11.62 -15.32 29.04
CA ALA A 429 -10.37 -14.84 28.48
C ALA A 429 -9.25 -15.91 28.55
N CYS A 430 -9.17 -16.67 29.65
CA CYS A 430 -8.27 -17.83 29.74
C CYS A 430 -8.61 -18.90 28.69
N GLU A 431 -9.91 -19.19 28.48
CA GLU A 431 -10.36 -20.14 27.45
C GLU A 431 -10.04 -19.63 26.03
N GLN A 432 -10.25 -18.34 25.75
CA GLN A 432 -9.86 -17.72 24.49
C GLN A 432 -8.36 -17.85 24.22
N ALA A 433 -7.51 -17.59 25.22
CA ALA A 433 -6.06 -17.72 25.08
C ALA A 433 -5.66 -19.18 24.77
N ARG A 434 -6.29 -20.15 25.46
CA ARG A 434 -6.10 -21.59 25.20
C ARG A 434 -6.50 -21.98 23.78
N LEU A 435 -7.67 -21.51 23.31
CA LEU A 435 -8.16 -21.77 21.96
C LEU A 435 -7.28 -21.12 20.88
N SER A 436 -6.76 -19.90 21.10
CA SER A 436 -5.83 -19.26 20.16
C SER A 436 -4.52 -20.04 20.03
N GLY A 437 -3.96 -20.52 21.15
CA GLY A 437 -2.75 -21.35 21.13
C GLY A 437 -2.95 -22.68 20.39
N LEU A 438 -4.09 -23.35 20.57
CA LEU A 438 -4.44 -24.55 19.82
C LEU A 438 -4.61 -24.26 18.32
N ARG A 439 -5.27 -23.15 17.97
CA ARG A 439 -5.46 -22.70 16.59
C ARG A 439 -4.12 -22.38 15.90
N GLU A 440 -3.18 -21.78 16.62
CA GLU A 440 -1.84 -21.47 16.13
C GLU A 440 -1.00 -22.74 15.92
N ALA A 441 -0.94 -23.66 16.89
CA ALA A 441 -0.27 -24.95 16.73
C ALA A 441 -0.86 -25.79 15.56
N LEU A 442 -2.19 -25.74 15.37
CA LEU A 442 -2.84 -26.41 14.24
C LEU A 442 -2.56 -25.71 12.91
N GLN A 443 -2.45 -24.39 12.89
CA GLN A 443 -2.03 -23.63 11.71
C GLN A 443 -0.59 -23.95 11.32
N GLU A 444 0.35 -24.03 12.28
CA GLU A 444 1.74 -24.45 12.03
C GLU A 444 1.80 -25.87 11.46
N ARG A 445 1.01 -26.81 12.01
CA ARG A 445 0.90 -28.18 11.49
C ARG A 445 0.33 -28.22 10.07
N LEU A 446 -0.68 -27.41 9.77
CA LEU A 446 -1.22 -27.25 8.41
C LEU A 446 -0.17 -26.64 7.47
N ASP A 447 0.57 -25.62 7.90
CA ASP A 447 1.60 -24.98 7.09
C ASP A 447 2.80 -25.88 6.84
N ALA A 448 3.18 -26.74 7.80
CA ALA A 448 4.17 -27.81 7.58
C ALA A 448 3.71 -28.79 6.48
N LEU A 449 2.43 -29.16 6.45
CA LEU A 449 1.82 -30.01 5.41
C LEU A 449 1.59 -29.28 4.07
N LEU A 450 1.54 -27.93 4.07
CA LEU A 450 1.32 -27.10 2.89
C LEU A 450 2.60 -26.53 2.27
N ARG A 451 3.71 -26.43 3.02
CA ARG A 451 5.02 -26.02 2.52
C ARG A 451 5.39 -26.92 1.34
N ARG A 452 5.58 -26.29 0.18
CA ARG A 452 5.49 -26.94 -1.15
C ARG A 452 6.62 -27.94 -1.43
N GLY A 453 6.51 -29.14 -0.87
CA GLY A 453 7.29 -30.33 -1.25
C GLY A 453 6.57 -31.25 -2.23
N ILE A 454 5.23 -31.19 -2.32
CA ILE A 454 4.42 -31.98 -3.26
C ILE A 454 4.00 -31.06 -4.41
N PRO A 455 4.53 -31.24 -5.64
CA PRO A 455 4.05 -30.51 -6.81
C PRO A 455 2.55 -30.77 -7.03
N ARG A 456 1.81 -29.79 -7.55
CA ARG A 456 0.46 -30.04 -8.05
C ARG A 456 0.54 -31.09 -9.16
N LEU A 457 0.13 -32.32 -8.86
CA LEU A 457 -0.15 -33.37 -9.84
C LEU A 457 -1.34 -32.92 -10.68
N GLY A 458 -1.06 -32.19 -11.76
CA GLY A 458 -2.09 -31.53 -12.55
C GLY A 458 -1.54 -30.84 -13.78
N ARG A 459 -1.59 -31.56 -14.92
CA ARG A 459 -1.40 -31.06 -16.30
C ARG A 459 0.03 -30.65 -16.69
N HIS A 460 0.86 -31.63 -17.05
CA HIS A 460 1.65 -31.58 -18.29
C HIS A 460 2.06 -32.99 -18.73
N ARG A 461 1.33 -33.54 -19.71
CA ARG A 461 1.71 -34.51 -20.77
C ARG A 461 0.46 -35.25 -21.29
N ARG A 462 -0.04 -34.79 -22.43
CA ARG A 462 0.13 -35.59 -23.66
C ARG A 462 1.23 -34.91 -24.46
#